data_AF-A0A479ZU03-F1
#
_entry.id   AF-A0A479ZU03-F1
#
_cell.length_a   1.000
_cell.length_b   1.000
_cell.length_c   1.000
_cell.angle_alpha   90.00
_cell.angle_beta   90.00
_cell.angle_gamma   90.00
#
_symmetry.space_group_name_H-M   'P 1'
#
loop_
_entity.id
_entity.type
_entity.pdbx_description
1 polymer ?
#
loop_
_entity_poly.entity_id
_entity_poly.type
_entity_poly.pdbx_seq_one_letter_code
_entity_poly.pdbx_strand_id
1 'polypeptide(L)'
;MSIAIFSNAFSDELITATELNRQPGRILDKAYEHPITITRNDQSFALLRRVDMAYLVKGVTQSKAVFEVLSVAFRLLLGQKIGYEHPYGWLSVFDADELQDFIKEVSEAFRLTDTSNEAWDLIDATIHEWHESAIAITSPDLAAAFNDENKEGKSC
;
A
#
# COMPACT_ATOMS: atom_id res chain seq x y z
N MET A 1 3.96 -7.51 -11.04
CA MET A 1 5.07 -6.93 -11.86
C MET A 1 5.97 -6.19 -10.87
N SER A 2 7.26 -6.54 -10.76
CA SER A 2 8.08 -6.11 -9.62
C SER A 2 8.54 -4.65 -9.72
N ILE A 3 8.71 -4.01 -8.57
CA ILE A 3 9.36 -2.70 -8.43
C ILE A 3 10.77 -2.71 -9.06
N ALA A 4 11.43 -3.88 -9.07
CA ALA A 4 12.73 -4.08 -9.73
C ALA A 4 12.71 -3.95 -11.27
N ILE A 5 11.55 -3.96 -11.92
CA ILE A 5 11.45 -3.66 -13.36
C ILE A 5 11.58 -2.14 -13.60
N PHE A 6 11.26 -1.33 -12.59
CA PHE A 6 11.32 0.13 -12.65
C PHE A 6 12.66 0.73 -12.20
N SER A 7 13.61 -0.05 -11.68
CA SER A 7 14.99 0.43 -11.57
C SER A 7 15.64 0.67 -12.94
N ASN A 8 15.03 0.12 -14.02
CA ASN A 8 15.28 0.46 -15.42
C ASN A 8 14.11 1.27 -16.04
N ALA A 9 13.39 2.09 -15.25
CA ALA A 9 12.14 2.78 -15.66
C ALA A 9 12.22 3.58 -16.96
N PHE A 10 13.42 3.90 -17.42
CA PHE A 10 13.69 4.36 -18.76
C PHE A 10 14.53 3.27 -19.42
N SER A 11 13.88 2.42 -20.22
CA SER A 11 14.60 1.47 -21.06
C SER A 11 15.75 2.19 -21.76
N ASP A 12 16.91 1.54 -21.82
CA ASP A 12 18.06 2.00 -22.62
C ASP A 12 17.67 2.22 -24.10
N GLU A 13 16.50 1.74 -24.53
CA GLU A 13 15.96 2.03 -25.84
C GLU A 13 15.49 3.50 -25.95
N LEU A 14 16.37 4.29 -26.54
CA LEU A 14 16.18 5.67 -26.95
C LEU A 14 15.68 5.72 -28.39
N ILE A 15 14.48 6.24 -28.60
CA ILE A 15 13.95 6.54 -29.93
C ILE A 15 13.78 8.05 -30.10
N THR A 16 13.86 8.53 -31.33
CA THR A 16 13.60 9.93 -31.65
C THR A 16 12.10 10.17 -31.88
N ALA A 17 11.62 11.40 -31.65
CA ALA A 17 10.26 11.78 -32.03
C ALA A 17 9.99 11.62 -33.54
N THR A 18 11.03 11.71 -34.36
CA THR A 18 10.93 11.45 -35.80
C THR A 18 10.63 9.97 -36.09
N GLU A 19 11.25 9.04 -35.38
CA GLU A 19 10.97 7.61 -35.51
C GLU A 19 9.56 7.27 -35.01
N LEU A 20 9.13 7.87 -33.89
CA LEU A 20 7.75 7.77 -33.41
C LEU A 20 6.73 8.15 -34.48
N ASN A 21 6.95 9.26 -35.18
CA ASN A 21 6.04 9.71 -36.23
C ASN A 21 6.05 8.79 -37.46
N ARG A 22 7.19 8.14 -37.76
CA ARG A 22 7.32 7.27 -38.93
C ARG A 22 6.74 5.87 -38.70
N GLN A 23 6.85 5.34 -37.49
CA GLN A 23 6.50 3.95 -37.16
C GLN A 23 5.75 3.86 -35.81
N PRO A 24 4.61 4.55 -35.65
CA PRO A 24 3.92 4.63 -34.37
C PRO A 24 3.46 3.25 -33.88
N GLY A 25 2.95 2.39 -34.77
CA GLY A 25 2.49 1.04 -34.42
C GLY A 25 3.60 0.18 -33.81
N ARG A 26 4.75 0.08 -34.49
CA ARG A 26 5.92 -0.69 -34.00
C ARG A 26 6.41 -0.19 -32.63
N ILE A 27 6.35 1.11 -32.41
CA ILE A 27 6.79 1.70 -31.14
C ILE A 27 5.77 1.46 -30.03
N LEU A 28 4.47 1.47 -30.33
CA LEU A 28 3.44 1.07 -29.36
C LEU A 28 3.54 -0.42 -29.01
N ASP A 29 3.84 -1.29 -29.98
CA ASP A 29 4.05 -2.72 -29.74
C ASP A 29 5.23 -2.95 -28.78
N LYS A 30 6.33 -2.23 -29.00
CA LYS A 30 7.47 -2.25 -28.06
C LYS A 30 7.12 -1.68 -26.69
N ALA A 31 6.39 -0.57 -26.66
CA ALA A 31 5.95 0.07 -25.41
C ALA A 31 4.99 -0.81 -24.59
N TYR A 32 4.38 -1.80 -25.24
CA TYR A 32 3.56 -2.81 -24.59
C TYR A 32 4.40 -3.82 -23.79
N GLU A 33 5.62 -4.11 -24.26
CA GLU A 33 6.55 -5.05 -23.63
C GLU A 33 7.40 -4.38 -22.53
N HIS A 34 7.86 -3.15 -22.77
CA HIS A 34 8.69 -2.39 -21.84
C HIS A 34 8.56 -0.88 -22.04
N PRO A 35 8.86 -0.02 -21.04
CA PRO A 35 8.90 1.43 -21.23
C PRO A 35 9.87 1.84 -22.35
N ILE A 36 9.63 2.98 -23.01
CA ILE A 36 10.49 3.52 -24.07
C ILE A 36 10.82 4.98 -23.77
N THR A 37 12.06 5.39 -24.02
CA THR A 37 12.47 6.80 -23.93
C THR A 37 12.41 7.47 -25.30
N ILE A 38 11.62 8.54 -25.42
CA ILE A 38 11.49 9.34 -26.64
C ILE A 38 12.28 10.63 -26.46
N THR A 39 13.18 10.93 -27.38
CA THR A 39 13.97 12.18 -27.39
C THR A 39 13.45 13.17 -28.44
N ARG A 40 13.39 14.45 -28.07
CA ARG A 40 13.06 15.56 -28.97
C ARG A 40 13.68 16.86 -28.46
N ASN A 41 14.53 17.49 -29.27
CA ASN A 41 15.12 18.81 -28.96
C ASN A 41 15.70 18.86 -27.54
N ASP A 42 16.61 17.93 -27.23
CA ASP A 42 17.27 17.80 -25.91
C ASP A 42 16.34 17.50 -24.72
N GLN A 43 15.06 17.22 -24.97
CA GLN A 43 14.12 16.73 -23.97
C GLN A 43 13.88 15.22 -24.13
N SER A 44 13.61 14.57 -22.99
CA SER A 44 13.26 13.15 -22.93
C SER A 44 11.85 12.97 -22.36
N PHE A 45 11.09 12.09 -23.00
CA PHE A 45 9.76 11.67 -22.59
C PHE A 45 9.76 10.15 -22.40
N ALA A 46 8.87 9.62 -21.58
CA ALA A 46 8.66 8.18 -21.47
C ALA A 46 7.31 7.79 -22.08
N LEU A 47 7.30 6.69 -22.82
CA LEU A 47 6.10 6.01 -23.25
C LEU A 47 6.03 4.67 -22.53
N LEU A 48 4.95 4.47 -21.80
CA LEU A 48 4.66 3.27 -21.04
C LEU A 48 3.15 3.01 -21.06
N ARG A 49 2.74 1.78 -20.76
CA ARG A 49 1.31 1.49 -20.65
C ARG A 49 0.72 2.25 -19.48
N ARG A 50 -0.52 2.72 -19.66
CA ARG A 50 -1.26 3.44 -18.61
C ARG A 50 -1.38 2.63 -17.32
N VAL A 51 -1.56 1.32 -17.42
CA VAL A 51 -1.69 0.42 -16.26
C VAL A 51 -0.40 0.38 -15.43
N ASP A 52 0.77 0.40 -16.08
CA ASP A 52 2.06 0.37 -15.41
C ASP A 52 2.34 1.71 -14.70
N MET A 53 1.96 2.84 -15.32
CA MET A 53 2.05 4.16 -14.67
C MET A 53 1.09 4.27 -13.48
N ALA A 54 -0.13 3.78 -13.61
CA ALA A 54 -1.10 3.78 -12.52
C ALA A 54 -0.59 2.97 -11.33
N TYR A 55 0.04 1.82 -11.59
CA TYR A 55 0.68 0.99 -10.57
C TYR A 55 1.84 1.73 -9.89
N LEU A 56 2.70 2.41 -10.64
CA LEU A 56 3.78 3.24 -10.07
C LEU A 56 3.26 4.34 -9.14
N VAL A 57 2.26 5.09 -9.59
CA VAL A 57 1.65 6.15 -8.77
C VAL A 57 1.06 5.55 -7.50
N LYS A 58 0.32 4.44 -7.62
CA LYS A 58 -0.28 3.74 -6.49
C LYS A 58 0.80 3.30 -5.49
N GLY A 59 1.85 2.66 -5.98
CA GLY A 59 2.98 2.22 -5.15
C GLY A 59 3.64 3.37 -4.39
N VAL A 60 3.91 4.50 -5.03
CA VAL A 60 4.49 5.68 -4.37
C VAL A 60 3.54 6.24 -3.30
N THR A 61 2.25 6.41 -3.63
CA THR A 61 1.28 6.98 -2.68
C THR A 61 1.02 6.06 -1.49
N GLN A 62 0.92 4.76 -1.72
CA GLN A 62 0.55 3.79 -0.69
C GLN A 62 1.75 3.36 0.16
N SER A 63 2.96 3.29 -0.42
CA SER A 63 4.18 3.03 0.37
C SER A 63 4.36 4.03 1.51
N LYS A 64 3.98 5.29 1.30
CA LYS A 64 4.00 6.31 2.36
C LYS A 64 3.04 5.98 3.49
N ALA A 65 1.79 5.64 3.17
CA ALA A 65 0.78 5.27 4.16
C ALA A 65 1.19 4.03 4.96
N VAL A 66 1.71 3.00 4.28
CA VAL A 66 2.24 1.78 4.91
C VAL A 66 3.39 2.09 5.86
N PHE A 67 4.34 2.92 5.42
CA PHE A 67 5.46 3.30 6.27
C PHE A 67 5.01 4.08 7.51
N GLU A 68 4.07 5.01 7.36
CA GLU A 68 3.55 5.81 8.47
C GLU A 68 2.79 4.95 9.49
N VAL A 69 1.92 4.04 9.03
CA VAL A 69 1.15 3.17 9.94
C VAL A 69 2.05 2.17 10.68
N LEU A 70 3.03 1.56 9.98
CA LEU A 70 4.01 0.67 10.62
C LEU A 70 4.88 1.43 11.62
N SER A 71 5.32 2.64 11.29
CA SER A 71 6.11 3.50 12.18
C SER A 71 5.35 3.80 13.48
N VAL A 72 4.04 4.07 13.39
CA VAL A 72 3.19 4.29 14.57
C VAL A 72 3.04 3.02 15.39
N ALA A 73 2.78 1.88 14.76
CA ALA A 73 2.69 0.58 15.45
C ALA A 73 3.99 0.24 16.20
N PHE A 74 5.15 0.41 15.57
CA PHE A 74 6.44 0.21 16.25
C PHE A 74 6.67 1.17 17.41
N ARG A 75 6.29 2.44 17.28
CA ARG A 75 6.41 3.42 18.36
C ARG A 75 5.53 3.05 19.55
N LEU A 76 4.31 2.58 19.31
CA LEU A 76 3.40 2.08 20.34
C LEU A 76 3.99 0.84 21.04
N LEU A 77 4.55 -0.12 20.29
CA LEU A 77 5.27 -1.27 20.86
C LEU A 77 6.45 -0.87 21.75
N LEU A 78 7.15 0.22 21.41
CA LEU A 78 8.24 0.78 22.22
C LEU A 78 7.74 1.60 23.42
N GLY A 79 6.44 1.61 23.69
CA GLY A 79 5.82 2.30 24.83
C GLY A 79 5.61 3.79 24.63
N GLN A 80 5.76 4.31 23.40
CA GLN A 80 5.44 5.70 23.12
C GLN A 80 3.93 5.91 23.13
N LYS A 81 3.47 6.98 23.79
CA LYS A 81 2.07 7.38 23.78
C LYS A 81 1.76 8.19 22.53
N ILE A 82 0.79 7.74 21.75
CA ILE A 82 0.28 8.43 20.56
C ILE A 82 -1.22 8.61 20.78
N GLY A 83 -1.70 9.86 20.67
CA GLY A 83 -3.11 10.19 20.88
C GLY A 83 -3.97 9.89 19.65
N TYR A 84 -5.28 9.81 19.86
CA TYR A 84 -6.28 9.54 18.82
C TYR A 84 -6.39 10.63 17.74
N GLU A 85 -5.89 11.83 18.01
CA GLU A 85 -5.81 12.91 17.03
C GLU A 85 -4.82 12.62 15.90
N HIS A 86 -3.89 11.69 16.11
CA HIS A 86 -3.00 11.21 15.05
C HIS A 86 -3.81 10.38 14.03
N PRO A 87 -3.55 10.48 12.70
CA PRO A 87 -4.27 9.70 11.69
C PRO A 87 -4.27 8.18 11.93
N TYR A 88 -3.23 7.68 12.60
CA TYR A 88 -3.09 6.28 13.00
C TYR A 88 -3.14 6.08 14.53
N GLY A 89 -3.67 7.05 15.27
CA GLY A 89 -3.81 7.00 16.73
C GLY A 89 -4.77 5.88 17.20
N TRP A 90 -5.65 5.42 16.31
CA TRP A 90 -6.54 4.27 16.55
C TRP A 90 -5.78 2.99 16.89
N LEU A 91 -4.51 2.85 16.49
CA LEU A 91 -3.68 1.71 16.89
C LEU A 91 -3.40 1.63 18.40
N SER A 92 -3.60 2.71 19.14
CA SER A 92 -3.33 2.76 20.59
C SER A 92 -4.25 1.90 21.45
N VAL A 93 -5.31 1.33 20.86
CA VAL A 93 -6.25 0.41 21.55
C VAL A 93 -5.68 -0.98 21.72
N PHE A 94 -4.77 -1.38 20.82
CA PHE A 94 -4.25 -2.73 20.74
C PHE A 94 -3.17 -2.96 21.78
N ASP A 95 -3.10 -4.18 22.27
CA ASP A 95 -2.01 -4.62 23.11
C ASP A 95 -0.74 -4.95 22.30
N ALA A 96 0.32 -5.37 22.99
CA ALA A 96 1.61 -5.62 22.36
C ALA A 96 1.61 -6.84 21.41
N ASP A 97 0.76 -7.83 21.65
CA ASP A 97 0.69 -9.03 20.81
C ASP A 97 -0.12 -8.70 19.54
N GLU A 98 -1.25 -8.00 19.69
CA GLU A 98 -2.06 -7.52 18.58
C GLU A 98 -1.29 -6.55 17.66
N LEU A 99 -0.49 -5.64 18.22
CA LEU A 99 0.37 -4.75 17.43
C LEU A 99 1.46 -5.52 16.66
N GLN A 100 1.99 -6.60 17.21
CA GLN A 100 2.95 -7.46 16.50
C GLN A 100 2.30 -8.19 15.34
N ASP A 101 1.08 -8.70 15.53
CA ASP A 101 0.30 -9.34 14.47
C ASP A 101 -0.04 -8.36 13.36
N PHE A 102 -0.51 -7.15 13.70
CA PHE A 102 -0.74 -6.07 12.74
C PHE A 102 0.51 -5.77 11.89
N ILE A 103 1.66 -5.57 12.55
CA ILE A 103 2.92 -5.28 11.86
C ILE A 103 3.31 -6.41 10.93
N LYS A 104 3.15 -7.66 11.38
CA LYS A 104 3.46 -8.85 10.60
C LYS A 104 2.58 -8.93 9.35
N GLU A 105 1.26 -8.83 9.48
CA GLU A 105 0.32 -8.93 8.36
C GLU A 105 0.57 -7.86 7.30
N VAL A 106 0.68 -6.59 7.73
CA VAL A 106 0.95 -5.48 6.81
C VAL A 106 2.32 -5.64 6.14
N SER A 107 3.34 -6.12 6.87
CA SER A 107 4.67 -6.37 6.29
C SER A 107 4.67 -7.53 5.30
N GLU A 108 3.95 -8.61 5.58
CA GLU A 108 3.81 -9.76 4.69
C GLU A 108 3.05 -9.36 3.42
N ALA A 109 1.96 -8.61 3.54
CA ALA A 109 1.23 -8.07 2.39
C ALA A 109 2.10 -7.11 1.56
N PHE A 110 2.88 -6.24 2.20
CA PHE A 110 3.82 -5.35 1.52
C PHE A 110 4.88 -6.10 0.71
N ARG A 111 5.39 -7.23 1.20
CA ARG A 111 6.36 -8.06 0.45
C ARG A 111 5.79 -8.67 -0.83
N LEU A 112 4.46 -8.79 -0.95
CA LEU A 112 3.79 -9.29 -2.15
C LEU A 112 3.65 -8.22 -3.24
N THR A 113 3.92 -6.94 -2.94
CA THR A 113 3.83 -5.86 -3.92
C THR A 113 4.77 -6.08 -5.11
N ASP A 114 5.90 -6.75 -4.90
CA ASP A 114 6.82 -7.12 -5.98
C ASP A 114 6.24 -8.13 -6.97
N THR A 115 5.25 -8.93 -6.59
CA THR A 115 4.78 -10.05 -7.42
C THR A 115 3.41 -9.78 -8.03
N SER A 116 2.53 -9.05 -7.33
CA SER A 116 1.12 -8.87 -7.72
C SER A 116 0.70 -7.39 -7.72
N ASN A 117 -0.18 -7.05 -8.66
CA ASN A 117 -0.80 -5.72 -8.71
C ASN A 117 -1.93 -5.58 -7.67
N GLU A 118 -2.56 -6.71 -7.30
CA GLU A 118 -3.59 -6.78 -6.27
C GLU A 118 -3.02 -6.67 -4.85
N ALA A 119 -1.71 -6.85 -4.66
CA ALA A 119 -1.07 -6.75 -3.34
C ALA A 119 -1.31 -5.39 -2.65
N TRP A 120 -1.38 -4.33 -3.44
CA TRP A 120 -1.72 -3.00 -2.95
C TRP A 120 -3.16 -2.89 -2.41
N ASP A 121 -4.11 -3.54 -3.09
CA ASP A 121 -5.50 -3.61 -2.62
C ASP A 121 -5.61 -4.50 -1.36
N LEU A 122 -4.80 -5.56 -1.29
CA LEU A 122 -4.73 -6.42 -0.10
C LEU A 122 -4.22 -5.63 1.12
N ILE A 123 -3.17 -4.82 0.96
CA ILE A 123 -2.64 -3.98 2.05
C ILE A 123 -3.70 -3.00 2.55
N ASP A 124 -4.41 -2.32 1.63
CA ASP A 124 -5.48 -1.40 2.00
C ASP A 124 -6.60 -2.13 2.76
N ALA A 125 -6.98 -3.33 2.29
CA ALA A 125 -7.98 -4.16 2.96
C ALA A 125 -7.53 -4.58 4.37
N THR A 126 -6.29 -5.06 4.53
CA THR A 126 -5.72 -5.42 5.83
C THR A 126 -5.74 -4.22 6.78
N ILE A 127 -5.23 -3.05 6.37
CA ILE A 127 -5.23 -1.85 7.23
C ILE A 127 -6.66 -1.44 7.60
N HIS A 128 -7.60 -1.56 6.66
CA HIS A 128 -9.01 -1.25 6.90
C HIS A 128 -9.65 -2.20 7.92
N GLU A 129 -9.46 -3.51 7.79
CA GLU A 129 -9.98 -4.52 8.71
C GLU A 129 -9.48 -4.32 10.15
N TRP A 130 -8.20 -3.99 10.30
CA TRP A 130 -7.62 -3.64 11.61
C TRP A 130 -8.20 -2.34 12.17
N HIS A 131 -8.45 -1.34 11.33
CA HIS A 131 -9.08 -0.11 11.76
C HIS A 131 -10.53 -0.34 12.23
N GLU A 132 -11.30 -1.16 11.52
CA GLU A 132 -12.65 -1.55 11.96
C GLU A 132 -12.62 -2.33 13.29
N SER A 133 -11.60 -3.19 13.49
CA SER A 133 -11.38 -3.86 14.77
C SER A 133 -11.13 -2.87 15.91
N ALA A 134 -10.35 -1.81 15.67
CA ALA A 134 -10.12 -0.76 16.65
C ALA A 134 -11.41 0.01 17.01
N ILE A 135 -12.26 0.27 16.00
CA ILE A 135 -13.58 0.87 16.20
C ILE A 135 -14.46 -0.05 17.04
N ALA A 136 -14.45 -1.35 16.78
CA ALA A 136 -15.23 -2.33 17.53
C ALA A 136 -14.82 -2.39 19.01
N ILE A 137 -13.51 -2.37 19.31
CA ILE A 137 -12.96 -2.34 20.67
C ILE A 137 -13.37 -1.07 21.43
N THR A 138 -13.41 0.06 20.74
CA THR A 138 -13.72 1.37 21.36
C THR A 138 -15.21 1.69 21.42
N SER A 139 -16.06 0.87 20.78
CA SER A 139 -17.50 1.08 20.74
C SER A 139 -18.16 0.74 22.09
N PRO A 140 -18.83 1.70 22.75
CA PRO A 140 -19.55 1.46 24.00
C PRO A 140 -20.68 0.43 23.87
N ASP A 141 -21.30 0.35 22.70
CA ASP A 141 -22.45 -0.53 22.45
C ASP A 141 -22.01 -2.01 22.34
N LEU A 142 -20.82 -2.27 21.80
CA LEU A 142 -20.22 -3.61 21.77
C LEU A 142 -19.68 -4.01 23.15
N ALA A 143 -19.08 -3.07 23.88
CA ALA A 143 -18.68 -3.28 25.28
C ALA A 143 -19.88 -3.61 26.19
N ALA A 144 -21.06 -3.08 25.90
CA ALA A 144 -22.30 -3.44 26.60
C ALA A 144 -22.78 -4.86 26.25
N ALA A 145 -22.71 -5.27 24.97
CA ALA A 145 -23.10 -6.60 24.52
C ALA A 145 -22.24 -7.73 25.11
N PHE A 146 -20.90 -7.56 25.16
CA PHE A 146 -19.99 -8.54 25.79
C PHE A 146 -20.15 -8.64 27.32
N ASN A 147 -20.63 -7.57 27.97
CA ASN A 147 -20.88 -7.56 29.41
C ASN A 147 -22.22 -8.20 29.81
N ASP A 148 -23.16 -8.36 28.88
CA ASP A 148 -24.44 -9.03 29.14
C ASP A 148 -24.33 -10.56 29.00
N GLU A 149 -23.51 -11.08 28.07
CA GLU A 149 -23.27 -12.53 27.97
C GLU A 149 -22.61 -13.13 29.22
N ASN A 150 -21.79 -12.35 29.94
CA ASN A 150 -21.17 -12.79 31.20
C ASN A 150 -22.12 -12.81 32.41
N LYS A 151 -23.36 -12.30 32.28
CA LYS A 151 -24.35 -12.29 33.37
C LYS A 151 -25.31 -13.48 33.35
N GLU A 152 -25.44 -14.19 32.23
CA GLU A 152 -26.32 -15.37 32.14
C GLU A 152 -25.66 -16.67 32.68
N GLY A 153 -24.35 -16.66 32.95
CA GLY A 153 -23.61 -17.82 33.48
C GLY A 153 -23.53 -17.95 35.00
N LYS A 154 -24.12 -17.04 35.79
CA LYS A 154 -24.17 -17.12 37.25
C LYS A 154 -25.54 -16.75 37.79
N SER A 155 -26.49 -17.67 37.67
CA SER A 155 -27.58 -17.78 38.64
C SER A 155 -27.69 -19.23 39.08
N CYS A 156 -27.70 -19.41 40.40
CA CYS A 156 -27.81 -20.65 41.16
C CYS A 156 -28.89 -21.62 40.66
#